data_AF-A0A372RMY1-F1
#
_entry.id   AF-A0A372RMY1-F1
#
_cell.length_a   1.000
_cell.length_b   1.000
_cell.length_c   1.000
_cell.angle_alpha   90.00
_cell.angle_beta   90.00
_cell.angle_gamma   90.00
#
_symmetry.space_group_name_H-M   'P 1'
#
loop_
_entity.id
_entity.type
_entity.pdbx_description
1 polymer ?
#
loop_
_entity_poly.entity_id
_entity_poly.type
_entity_poly.pdbx_seq_one_letter_code
_entity_poly.pdbx_strand_id
1 'polypeptide(L)'
;MGNNNSSSKHKSKKIEFYKEIDNKPMDLEVEKELKYYIPNNYEDIDRLHMFHFFQRYLFQGNYSSPIEEGLMRGKCKVLDIGCGPGTWLLDLANKYEKSIFYGLDNNSVHPNEIKPSNLNFVKADMFDGLPFPDGKFDFVQDPMSFIIKADQWNFIISEMIRYKL
;
A
#
# COMPACT_ATOMS: atom_id res chain seq x y z
N MET A 1 27.03 -9.32 62.69
CA MET A 1 25.58 -9.30 62.40
C MET A 1 25.39 -8.64 61.04
N GLY A 2 25.10 -9.43 60.02
CA GLY A 2 24.91 -8.96 58.64
C GLY A 2 23.43 -8.85 58.28
N ASN A 3 23.11 -7.96 57.34
CA ASN A 3 21.86 -7.88 56.56
C ASN A 3 22.01 -6.74 55.53
N ASN A 4 21.47 -6.71 54.31
CA ASN A 4 21.26 -7.71 53.25
C ASN A 4 21.05 -6.90 51.95
N ASN A 5 21.63 -7.42 50.86
CA ASN A 5 21.33 -7.22 49.43
C ASN A 5 19.85 -6.82 49.13
N SER A 6 19.48 -6.14 48.03
CA SER A 6 19.87 -6.44 46.65
C SER A 6 19.33 -5.38 45.67
N SER A 7 20.12 -5.08 44.63
CA SER A 7 19.68 -4.38 43.42
C SER A 7 19.00 -5.37 42.48
N SER A 8 17.70 -5.20 42.20
CA SER A 8 16.98 -6.02 41.22
C SER A 8 17.07 -5.39 39.82
N LYS A 9 17.73 -6.09 38.90
CA LYS A 9 17.80 -5.78 37.47
C LYS A 9 16.46 -6.13 36.81
N HIS A 10 15.81 -5.16 36.17
CA HIS A 10 14.67 -5.40 35.29
C HIS A 10 15.10 -6.22 34.07
N LYS A 11 14.65 -7.48 33.99
CA LYS A 11 14.67 -8.29 32.75
C LYS A 11 13.36 -8.07 32.00
N SER A 12 13.44 -7.57 30.77
CA SER A 12 12.31 -7.47 29.84
C SER A 12 11.84 -8.88 29.45
N LYS A 13 10.58 -9.21 29.75
CA LYS A 13 9.94 -10.46 29.30
C LYS A 13 9.61 -10.35 27.82
N LYS A 14 10.26 -11.17 27.00
CA LYS A 14 9.88 -11.44 25.61
C LYS A 14 8.61 -12.29 25.65
N ILE A 15 7.52 -11.79 25.07
CA ILE A 15 6.23 -12.49 25.04
C ILE A 15 6.27 -13.43 23.82
N GLU A 16 6.29 -14.73 24.08
CA GLU A 16 6.13 -15.79 23.07
C GLU A 16 4.64 -16.03 22.86
N PHE A 17 4.13 -15.78 21.66
CA PHE A 17 2.74 -16.00 21.28
C PHE A 17 2.67 -17.03 20.14
N TYR A 18 2.92 -18.30 20.44
CA TYR A 18 2.49 -19.42 19.59
C TYR A 18 2.13 -20.60 20.49
N LYS A 19 0.83 -20.83 20.67
CA LYS A 19 0.30 -22.11 21.14
C LYS A 19 -0.80 -22.56 20.19
N GLU A 20 -0.49 -23.70 19.55
CA GLU A 20 -1.37 -24.78 19.10
C GLU A 20 -2.66 -24.39 18.35
N ILE A 21 -2.65 -24.61 17.03
CA ILE A 21 -3.87 -24.84 16.23
C ILE A 21 -3.61 -26.07 15.35
N ASP A 22 -4.62 -26.93 15.27
CA ASP A 22 -4.65 -28.32 14.84
C ASP A 22 -3.95 -28.67 13.51
N ASN A 23 -3.37 -29.88 13.51
CA ASN A 23 -2.77 -30.56 12.37
C ASN A 23 -3.78 -30.77 11.22
N LYS A 24 -3.78 -29.85 10.25
CA LYS A 24 -4.16 -30.15 8.86
C LYS A 24 -3.04 -29.60 7.98
N PRO A 25 -2.41 -30.42 7.09
CA PRO A 25 -1.42 -29.90 6.18
C PRO A 25 -2.16 -29.00 5.17
N MET A 26 -2.10 -27.69 5.43
CA MET A 26 -2.31 -26.68 4.42
C MET A 26 -1.05 -26.71 3.57
N ASP A 27 -1.19 -26.88 2.26
CA ASP A 27 -0.08 -26.74 1.32
C ASP A 27 0.40 -25.29 1.37
N LEU A 28 1.28 -25.00 2.33
CA LEU A 28 2.00 -23.74 2.45
C LEU A 28 3.04 -23.76 1.33
N GLU A 29 2.66 -23.23 0.17
CA GLU A 29 3.64 -22.65 -0.73
C GLU A 29 4.53 -21.75 0.12
N VAL A 30 5.85 -22.03 0.12
CA VAL A 30 6.84 -21.27 0.89
C VAL A 30 6.69 -19.81 0.49
N GLU A 31 6.03 -19.04 1.36
CA GLU A 31 5.70 -17.65 1.13
C GLU A 31 7.02 -16.90 1.02
N LYS A 32 7.35 -16.50 -0.21
CA LYS A 32 8.51 -15.66 -0.54
C LYS A 32 8.56 -14.53 0.49
N GLU A 33 9.66 -14.38 1.24
CA GLU A 33 9.78 -13.37 2.30
C GLU A 33 9.23 -12.03 1.81
N LEU A 34 8.06 -11.65 2.32
CA LEU A 34 7.42 -10.41 1.91
C LEU A 34 8.33 -9.27 2.36
N LYS A 35 8.79 -8.45 1.40
CA LYS A 35 9.68 -7.30 1.66
C LYS A 35 9.01 -6.24 2.55
N TYR A 36 7.69 -6.32 2.74
CA TYR A 36 6.84 -5.47 3.56
C TYR A 36 5.56 -6.20 4.01
N TYR A 37 4.96 -5.81 5.15
CA TYR A 37 3.69 -6.37 5.61
C TYR A 37 2.54 -5.79 4.79
N ILE A 38 1.83 -6.63 4.04
CA ILE A 38 0.60 -6.24 3.34
C ILE A 38 -0.58 -6.94 3.98
N PRO A 39 -1.68 -6.23 4.22
CA PRO A 39 -2.81 -6.86 4.83
C PRO A 39 -3.64 -7.73 3.87
N ASN A 40 -3.93 -8.95 4.33
CA ASN A 40 -4.71 -9.96 3.59
C ASN A 40 -5.97 -10.43 4.34
N ASN A 41 -6.31 -9.82 5.47
CA ASN A 41 -7.53 -10.10 6.23
C ASN A 41 -8.55 -8.96 6.10
N TYR A 42 -9.82 -9.24 6.44
CA TYR A 42 -10.90 -8.27 6.33
C TYR A 42 -10.68 -7.05 7.23
N GLU A 43 -10.18 -7.24 8.46
CA GLU A 43 -9.95 -6.14 9.39
C GLU A 43 -8.96 -5.11 8.86
N ASP A 44 -7.92 -5.57 8.19
CA ASP A 44 -6.91 -4.69 7.66
C ASP A 44 -7.33 -4.02 6.35
N ILE A 45 -8.16 -4.69 5.52
CA ILE A 45 -8.83 -4.03 4.38
C ILE A 45 -9.70 -2.87 4.89
N ASP A 46 -10.45 -3.09 5.97
CA ASP A 46 -11.25 -2.03 6.61
C ASP A 46 -10.37 -0.88 7.14
N ARG A 47 -9.18 -1.18 7.67
CA ARG A 47 -8.22 -0.14 8.06
C ARG A 47 -7.75 0.68 6.87
N LEU A 48 -7.48 0.07 5.72
CA LEU A 48 -7.11 0.78 4.50
C LEU A 48 -8.25 1.66 3.98
N HIS A 49 -9.50 1.18 4.04
CA HIS A 49 -10.68 1.99 3.75
C HIS A 49 -10.78 3.21 4.67
N MET A 50 -10.66 2.99 5.99
CA MET A 50 -10.68 4.07 6.97
C MET A 50 -9.57 5.08 6.75
N PHE A 51 -8.37 4.61 6.39
CA PHE A 51 -7.23 5.48 6.12
C PHE A 51 -7.51 6.43 4.96
N HIS A 52 -8.04 5.94 3.83
CA HIS A 52 -8.46 6.79 2.71
C HIS A 52 -9.48 7.85 3.13
N PHE A 53 -10.54 7.46 3.85
CA PHE A 53 -11.56 8.42 4.30
C PHE A 53 -11.02 9.45 5.30
N PHE A 54 -10.08 9.03 6.16
CA PHE A 54 -9.41 9.92 7.09
C PHE A 54 -8.53 10.94 6.36
N GLN A 55 -7.72 10.51 5.39
CA GLN A 55 -6.93 11.41 4.54
C GLN A 55 -7.82 12.38 3.76
N ARG A 56 -8.91 11.87 3.19
CA ARG A 56 -9.89 12.68 2.46
C ARG A 56 -10.50 13.77 3.35
N TYR A 57 -10.79 13.45 4.61
CA TYR A 57 -11.26 14.41 5.59
C TYR A 57 -10.18 15.43 5.95
N LEU A 58 -8.94 15.00 6.22
CA LEU A 58 -7.85 15.92 6.56
C LEU A 58 -7.55 16.94 5.45
N PHE A 59 -7.49 16.48 4.21
CA PHE A 59 -7.20 17.35 3.06
C PHE A 59 -8.43 18.04 2.49
N GLN A 60 -9.62 17.72 3.00
CA GLN A 60 -10.91 18.16 2.42
C GLN A 60 -11.01 17.81 0.92
N GLY A 61 -10.41 16.69 0.52
CA GLY A 61 -10.21 16.28 -0.87
C GLY A 61 -9.40 15.00 -0.97
N ASN A 62 -9.40 14.34 -2.13
CA ASN A 62 -8.70 13.07 -2.33
C ASN A 62 -7.18 13.20 -2.46
N TYR A 63 -6.66 14.42 -2.64
CA TYR A 63 -5.25 14.71 -2.80
C TYR A 63 -4.97 16.15 -2.40
N SER A 64 -3.73 16.43 -2.00
CA SER A 64 -3.23 17.79 -1.72
C SER A 64 -2.40 18.38 -2.87
N SER A 65 -2.11 17.58 -3.89
CA SER A 65 -1.32 17.95 -5.07
C SER A 65 -2.15 18.72 -6.10
N PRO A 66 -1.55 19.65 -6.87
CA PRO A 66 -2.28 20.49 -7.84
C PRO A 66 -2.58 19.76 -9.17
N ILE A 67 -3.17 18.57 -9.11
CA ILE A 67 -3.44 17.71 -10.28
C ILE A 67 -4.86 17.82 -10.84
N GLU A 68 -5.76 18.53 -10.15
CA GLU A 68 -7.18 18.65 -10.51
C GLU A 68 -7.37 19.11 -11.96
N GLU A 69 -6.63 20.12 -12.40
CA GLU A 69 -6.78 20.66 -13.76
C GLU A 69 -6.43 19.60 -14.83
N GLY A 70 -5.34 18.85 -14.61
CA GLY A 70 -4.93 17.76 -15.50
C GLY A 70 -5.96 16.63 -15.54
N LEU A 71 -6.51 16.27 -14.38
CA LEU A 71 -7.54 15.25 -14.25
C LEU A 71 -8.83 15.65 -14.98
N MET A 72 -9.28 16.91 -14.82
CA MET A 72 -10.48 17.46 -15.45
C MET A 72 -10.34 17.61 -16.97
N ARG A 73 -9.14 17.97 -17.46
CA ARG A 73 -8.85 18.05 -18.90
C ARG A 73 -8.87 16.69 -19.60
N GLY A 74 -8.78 15.59 -18.85
CA GLY A 74 -9.07 14.26 -19.36
C GLY A 74 -7.94 13.63 -20.17
N LYS A 75 -6.70 13.77 -19.71
CA LYS A 75 -5.52 13.14 -20.32
C LYS A 75 -4.48 12.68 -19.30
N CYS A 76 -4.80 12.76 -18.02
CA CYS A 76 -3.89 12.42 -16.94
C CYS A 76 -3.84 10.89 -16.78
N LYS A 77 -2.63 10.34 -16.71
CA LYS A 77 -2.36 8.96 -16.32
C LYS A 77 -1.85 8.96 -14.89
N VAL A 78 -2.62 8.32 -14.01
CA VAL A 78 -2.33 8.23 -12.58
C VAL A 78 -1.93 6.82 -12.21
N LEU A 79 -0.87 6.69 -11.41
CA LEU A 79 -0.44 5.45 -10.79
C LEU A 79 -0.53 5.54 -9.27
N ASP A 80 -1.09 4.51 -8.65
CA ASP A 80 -1.11 4.29 -7.20
C ASP A 80 -0.35 2.99 -6.90
N ILE A 81 0.79 3.12 -6.20
CA ILE A 81 1.69 2.02 -5.85
C ILE A 81 1.29 1.47 -4.49
N GLY A 82 1.13 0.15 -4.37
CA GLY A 82 0.58 -0.46 -3.16
C GLY A 82 -0.89 -0.09 -2.96
N CYS A 83 -1.70 -0.14 -4.02
CA CYS A 83 -3.06 0.40 -4.01
C CYS A 83 -4.04 -0.35 -3.08
N GLY A 84 -3.68 -1.55 -2.60
CA GLY A 84 -4.52 -2.39 -1.76
C GLY A 84 -5.92 -2.60 -2.38
N PRO A 85 -7.02 -2.32 -1.64
CA PRO A 85 -8.38 -2.47 -2.17
C PRO A 85 -8.73 -1.46 -3.27
N GLY A 86 -7.88 -0.45 -3.52
CA GLY A 86 -8.05 0.51 -4.60
C GLY A 86 -9.12 1.57 -4.34
N THR A 87 -9.55 1.78 -3.09
CA THR A 87 -10.63 2.72 -2.72
C THR A 87 -10.38 4.14 -3.24
N TRP A 88 -9.14 4.62 -3.11
CA TRP A 88 -8.74 5.93 -3.61
C TRP A 88 -8.88 6.02 -5.13
N LEU A 89 -8.42 5.00 -5.86
CA LEU A 89 -8.55 4.91 -7.31
C LEU A 89 -10.01 4.80 -7.76
N LEU A 90 -10.84 4.06 -7.04
CA LEU A 90 -12.27 3.93 -7.35
C LEU A 90 -12.98 5.29 -7.20
N ASP A 91 -12.69 6.05 -6.14
CA ASP A 91 -13.23 7.39 -5.95
C ASP A 91 -12.82 8.33 -7.10
N LEU A 92 -11.54 8.30 -7.50
CA LEU A 92 -11.04 9.16 -8.57
C LEU A 92 -11.50 8.75 -9.96
N ALA A 93 -11.50 7.45 -10.27
CA ALA A 93 -11.89 6.95 -11.58
C ALA A 93 -13.37 7.23 -11.88
N ASN A 94 -14.23 7.15 -10.86
CA ASN A 94 -15.64 7.56 -10.97
C ASN A 94 -15.80 9.08 -11.16
N LYS A 95 -14.94 9.90 -10.55
CA LYS A 95 -15.03 11.36 -10.66
C LYS A 95 -14.44 11.91 -11.97
N TYR A 96 -13.36 11.30 -12.46
CA TYR A 96 -12.57 11.77 -13.60
C TYR A 96 -12.56 10.75 -14.74
N GLU A 97 -13.74 10.51 -15.32
CA GLU A 97 -13.96 9.48 -16.35
C GLU A 97 -13.05 9.57 -17.58
N LYS A 98 -12.51 10.77 -17.87
CA LYS A 98 -11.63 11.01 -19.01
C LYS A 98 -10.14 10.78 -18.72
N SER A 99 -9.76 10.61 -17.46
CA SER A 99 -8.39 10.27 -17.05
C SER A 99 -8.24 8.76 -16.84
N ILE A 100 -7.01 8.25 -16.92
CA ILE A 100 -6.74 6.81 -16.83
C ILE A 100 -5.99 6.51 -15.54
N PHE A 101 -6.46 5.51 -14.81
CA PHE A 101 -5.97 5.15 -13.50
C PHE A 101 -5.37 3.75 -13.50
N TYR A 102 -4.27 3.59 -12.77
CA TYR A 102 -3.57 2.33 -12.59
C TYR A 102 -3.32 2.10 -11.11
N GLY A 103 -3.77 0.95 -10.61
CA GLY A 103 -3.40 0.45 -9.29
C GLY A 103 -2.42 -0.69 -9.42
N LEU A 104 -1.32 -0.62 -8.68
CA LEU A 104 -0.32 -1.68 -8.61
C LEU A 104 -0.27 -2.22 -7.18
N ASP A 105 -0.44 -3.52 -7.03
CA ASP A 105 -0.28 -4.20 -5.75
C ASP A 105 0.13 -5.66 -5.97
N ASN A 106 0.84 -6.27 -5.02
CA ASN A 106 1.17 -7.69 -5.09
C ASN A 106 -0.02 -8.58 -4.67
N ASN A 107 -0.94 -8.03 -3.88
CA ASN A 107 -2.16 -8.71 -3.44
C ASN A 107 -3.37 -8.25 -4.26
N SER A 108 -4.16 -9.21 -4.75
CA SER A 108 -5.36 -8.92 -5.55
C SER A 108 -6.61 -8.76 -4.66
N VAL A 109 -6.58 -7.80 -3.74
CA VAL A 109 -7.71 -7.49 -2.82
C VAL A 109 -8.69 -6.44 -3.40
N HIS A 110 -8.39 -5.91 -4.59
CA HIS A 110 -9.20 -4.93 -5.31
C HIS A 110 -10.34 -5.58 -6.11
N PRO A 111 -11.45 -4.87 -6.40
CA PRO A 111 -12.54 -5.40 -7.20
C PRO A 111 -12.14 -5.52 -8.68
N ASN A 112 -12.21 -6.74 -9.24
CA ASN A 112 -11.87 -6.99 -10.64
C ASN A 112 -13.04 -6.87 -11.60
N GLU A 113 -14.24 -7.24 -11.16
CA GLU A 113 -15.43 -7.33 -12.03
C GLU A 113 -16.24 -6.03 -12.09
N ILE A 114 -16.40 -5.37 -10.93
CA ILE A 114 -17.22 -4.16 -10.80
C ILE A 114 -16.29 -2.98 -10.55
N LYS A 115 -15.82 -2.35 -11.62
CA LYS A 115 -14.97 -1.14 -11.56
C LYS A 115 -15.17 -0.24 -12.78
N PRO A 116 -14.82 1.06 -12.68
CA PRO A 116 -14.79 1.95 -13.85
C PRO A 116 -13.89 1.42 -14.97
N SER A 117 -14.28 1.67 -16.22
CA SER A 117 -13.54 1.19 -17.41
C SER A 117 -12.19 1.87 -17.61
N ASN A 118 -12.01 3.06 -17.03
CA ASN A 118 -10.78 3.83 -17.02
C ASN A 118 -9.81 3.44 -15.88
N LEU A 119 -10.14 2.44 -15.07
CA LEU A 119 -9.31 1.95 -13.97
C LEU A 119 -8.73 0.57 -14.29
N ASN A 120 -7.41 0.42 -14.14
CA ASN A 120 -6.70 -0.84 -14.41
C ASN A 120 -5.92 -1.28 -13.18
N PHE A 121 -6.10 -2.52 -12.73
CA PHE A 121 -5.28 -3.09 -11.67
C PHE A 121 -4.22 -4.01 -12.26
N VAL A 122 -3.01 -3.93 -11.71
CA VAL A 122 -1.84 -4.69 -12.15
C VAL A 122 -1.23 -5.38 -10.95
N LYS A 123 -1.16 -6.71 -11.01
CA LYS A 123 -0.49 -7.51 -9.98
C LYS A 123 1.03 -7.47 -10.20
N ALA A 124 1.76 -6.79 -9.32
CA ALA A 124 3.22 -6.72 -9.37
C ALA A 124 3.82 -6.35 -8.01
N ASP A 125 5.04 -6.81 -7.75
CA ASP A 125 5.84 -6.38 -6.60
C ASP A 125 6.59 -5.10 -6.98
N MET A 126 6.36 -4.01 -6.23
CA MET A 126 7.03 -2.73 -6.44
C MET A 126 8.56 -2.81 -6.32
N PHE A 127 9.08 -3.81 -5.60
CA PHE A 127 10.51 -4.01 -5.39
C PHE A 127 11.20 -4.79 -6.52
N ASP A 128 10.43 -5.32 -7.47
CA ASP A 128 10.96 -6.04 -8.64
C ASP A 128 10.93 -5.14 -9.91
N GLY A 129 10.54 -3.87 -9.74
CA GLY A 129 10.37 -2.89 -10.82
C GLY A 129 8.95 -2.91 -11.40
N LEU A 130 8.42 -1.74 -11.75
CA LEU A 130 7.04 -1.65 -12.26
C LEU A 130 6.98 -2.00 -13.75
N PRO A 131 5.95 -2.74 -14.21
CA PRO A 131 5.82 -3.25 -15.58
C PRO A 131 5.29 -2.18 -16.54
N PHE A 132 5.90 -0.99 -16.52
CA PHE A 132 5.48 0.17 -17.30
C PHE A 132 6.67 0.81 -18.02
N PRO A 133 6.45 1.39 -19.22
CA PRO A 133 7.43 2.27 -19.86
C PRO A 133 7.77 3.50 -19.00
N ASP A 134 8.98 4.02 -19.18
CA ASP A 134 9.43 5.28 -18.58
C ASP A 134 8.54 6.45 -19.02
N GLY A 135 8.32 7.41 -18.13
CA GLY A 135 7.48 8.58 -18.41
C GLY A 135 6.03 8.23 -18.81
N LYS A 136 5.49 7.11 -18.32
CA LYS A 136 4.09 6.73 -18.64
C LYS A 136 3.07 7.57 -17.86
N PHE A 137 3.41 8.06 -16.66
CA PHE A 137 2.44 8.64 -15.73
C PHE A 137 2.71 10.11 -15.48
N ASP A 138 1.63 10.89 -15.39
CA ASP A 138 1.68 12.31 -15.04
C ASP A 138 1.68 12.51 -13.52
N PHE A 139 1.11 11.55 -12.79
CA PHE A 139 1.05 11.55 -11.33
C PHE A 139 1.26 10.14 -10.78
N VAL A 140 2.13 10.03 -9.78
CA VAL A 140 2.41 8.80 -9.05
C VAL A 140 2.21 9.08 -7.57
N GLN A 141 1.43 8.24 -6.91
CA GLN A 141 1.19 8.25 -5.48
C GLN A 141 1.61 6.91 -4.87
N ASP A 142 2.05 6.97 -3.60
CA ASP A 142 2.28 5.81 -2.74
C ASP A 142 1.72 6.11 -1.34
N PRO A 143 0.53 5.61 -1.00
CA PRO A 143 -0.08 5.79 0.32
C PRO A 143 0.51 4.83 1.36
N MET A 144 1.23 3.79 0.93
CA MET A 144 1.83 2.75 1.77
C MET A 144 3.27 3.07 2.17
N SER A 145 3.71 4.30 1.89
CA SER A 145 5.06 4.76 2.17
C SER A 145 5.50 4.62 3.64
N PHE A 146 4.55 4.56 4.59
CA PHE A 146 4.81 4.30 6.02
C PHE A 146 5.29 2.88 6.34
N ILE A 147 5.16 1.93 5.41
CA ILE A 147 5.54 0.52 5.58
C ILE A 147 6.96 0.26 5.00
N ILE A 148 7.50 1.22 4.25
CA ILE A 148 8.82 1.14 3.63
C ILE A 148 9.91 1.31 4.70
N LYS A 149 10.88 0.38 4.72
CA LYS A 149 12.06 0.51 5.59
C LYS A 149 12.97 1.65 5.12
N ALA A 150 13.67 2.28 6.07
CA ALA A 150 14.54 3.43 5.79
C ALA A 150 15.54 3.20 4.63
N ASP A 151 16.08 1.99 4.48
CA ASP A 151 17.05 1.60 3.48
C ASP A 151 16.44 1.34 2.08
N GLN A 152 15.13 1.15 1.99
CA GLN A 152 14.40 0.87 0.75
C GLN A 152 13.94 2.15 0.02
N TRP A 153 13.88 3.28 0.72
CA TRP A 153 13.35 4.54 0.19
C TRP A 153 14.08 5.05 -1.06
N ASN A 154 15.41 4.93 -1.11
CA ASN A 154 16.19 5.40 -2.25
C ASN A 154 15.79 4.70 -3.55
N PHE A 155 15.52 3.39 -3.48
CA PHE A 155 15.09 2.61 -4.63
C PHE A 155 13.69 3.04 -5.07
N ILE A 156 12.73 3.10 -4.14
CA ILE A 156 11.34 3.41 -4.44
C ILE A 156 11.20 4.83 -5.01
N ILE A 157 11.88 5.82 -4.41
CA ILE A 157 11.87 7.20 -4.93
C ILE A 157 12.46 7.25 -6.34
N SER A 158 13.55 6.51 -6.60
CA SER A 158 14.18 6.48 -7.93
C SER A 158 13.22 5.92 -8.98
N GLU A 159 12.48 4.86 -8.64
CA GLU A 159 11.45 4.29 -9.51
C GLU A 159 10.30 5.28 -9.72
N MET A 160 9.75 5.88 -8.67
CA MET A 160 8.68 6.89 -8.79
C MET A 160 9.07 8.05 -9.71
N ILE A 161 10.32 8.52 -9.62
CA ILE A 161 10.85 9.57 -10.50
C ILE A 161 10.97 9.06 -11.94
N ARG A 162 11.48 7.85 -12.16
CA ARG A 162 11.63 7.26 -13.50
C ARG A 162 10.30 7.17 -14.27
N TYR A 163 9.21 6.90 -13.56
CA TYR A 163 7.89 6.72 -14.17
C TYR A 163 7.10 8.00 -14.39
N LYS A 164 7.52 9.10 -13.77
CA LYS A 164 6.89 10.41 -13.89
C LYS A 164 7.45 11.18 -15.09
N LEU A 165 6.58 11.80 -15.89
CA LEU A 165 6.94 12.76 -16.94
C LEU A 165 7.48 14.09 -16.38
#